data_AF-A0A1I4ESF7-F1
#
_entry.id   AF-A0A1I4ESF7-F1
#
_cell.length_a   1.000
_cell.length_b   1.000
_cell.length_c   1.000
_cell.angle_alpha   90.00
_cell.angle_beta   90.00
_cell.angle_gamma   90.00
#
_symmetry.space_group_name_H-M   'P 1'
#
loop_
_entity.id
_entity.type
_entity.pdbx_description
1 polymer ?
#
loop_
_entity_poly.entity_id
_entity_poly.type
_entity_poly.pdbx_seq_one_letter_code
_entity_poly.pdbx_strand_id
1 'polypeptide(L)' 'MICGNWKSLCGSPDIRIFHDGIRYRLCLSYKHDTAFTVGLSQSWGITFFNFYGLIQILYDDERDMLSLTTEGEYQRKYD' A
#
# COMPACT_ATOMS: atom_id res chain seq x y z
N MET A 1 -7.16 -5.43 9.52
CA MET A 1 -6.44 -6.22 8.49
C MET A 1 -6.02 -5.28 7.37
N ILE A 2 -4.77 -5.34 6.88
CA ILE A 2 -4.25 -4.32 5.93
C ILE A 2 -4.77 -4.49 4.48
N CYS A 3 -5.24 -5.68 4.11
CA CYS A 3 -5.85 -5.90 2.80
C CYS A 3 -7.05 -4.97 2.57
N GLY A 4 -7.17 -4.45 1.36
CA GLY A 4 -8.22 -3.50 0.99
C GLY A 4 -7.78 -2.53 -0.10
N ASN A 5 -8.72 -1.65 -0.46
CA ASN A 5 -8.46 -0.51 -1.34
C ASN A 5 -8.16 0.72 -0.49
N TRP A 6 -7.23 1.54 -0.94
CA TRP A 6 -6.69 2.66 -0.17
C TRP A 6 -6.58 3.88 -1.08
N LYS A 7 -7.21 4.98 -0.66
CA LYS A 7 -7.20 6.26 -1.38
C LYS A 7 -6.05 7.12 -0.90
N SER A 8 -5.22 7.65 -1.79
CA SER A 8 -4.21 8.63 -1.37
C SER A 8 -4.87 9.95 -0.93
N LEU A 9 -4.36 10.53 0.16
CA LEU A 9 -4.71 11.88 0.61
C LEU A 9 -3.72 12.95 0.12
N CYS A 10 -2.58 12.53 -0.43
CA CYS A 10 -1.47 13.41 -0.84
C CYS A 10 -1.31 13.53 -2.37
N GLY A 11 -2.21 12.93 -3.15
CA GLY A 11 -2.17 12.96 -4.62
C GLY A 11 -1.30 11.87 -5.26
N SER A 12 -0.77 10.94 -4.46
CA SER A 12 -0.17 9.70 -4.95
C SER A 12 -1.24 8.76 -5.55
N PRO A 13 -0.84 7.75 -6.33
CA PRO A 13 -1.78 6.78 -6.89
C PRO A 13 -2.52 6.01 -5.79
N ASP A 14 -3.80 5.69 -6.04
CA ASP A 14 -4.53 4.78 -5.18
C ASP A 14 -3.89 3.38 -5.22
N ILE A 15 -3.93 2.69 -4.08
CA ILE A 15 -3.33 1.36 -3.95
C ILE A 15 -4.37 0.32 -3.53
N ARG A 16 -4.08 -0.94 -3.89
CA ARG A 16 -4.78 -2.11 -3.40
C ARG A 16 -3.80 -3.09 -2.77
N ILE A 17 -4.07 -3.49 -1.53
CA ILE A 17 -3.31 -4.53 -0.84
C ILE A 17 -4.15 -5.79 -0.78
N PHE A 18 -3.57 -6.92 -1.18
CA PHE A 18 -4.25 -8.21 -1.21
C PHE A 18 -3.26 -9.35 -0.96
N HIS A 19 -3.79 -10.52 -0.62
CA HIS A 19 -3.03 -11.76 -0.56
C HIS A 19 -3.33 -12.58 -1.81
N ASP A 20 -2.32 -12.98 -2.58
CA ASP A 20 -2.50 -13.75 -3.83
C ASP A 20 -2.53 -15.27 -3.62
N GLY A 21 -2.53 -15.71 -2.36
CA GLY A 21 -2.44 -17.13 -1.97
C GLY A 21 -1.02 -17.58 -1.64
N ILE A 22 0.00 -16.82 -2.07
CA ILE A 22 1.42 -17.10 -1.79
C ILE A 22 1.99 -16.03 -0.85
N ARG A 23 1.70 -14.77 -1.11
CA ARG A 23 2.21 -13.63 -0.34
C ARG A 23 1.28 -12.43 -0.43
N TYR A 24 1.53 -11.46 0.45
CA TYR A 24 0.93 -10.15 0.33
C TYR A 24 1.52 -9.37 -0.85
N ARG A 25 0.65 -8.68 -1.58
CA ARG A 25 0.94 -7.90 -2.78
C ARG A 25 0.32 -6.51 -2.61
N LEU A 26 0.98 -5.53 -3.24
CA LEU A 26 0.48 -4.16 -3.34
C LEU A 26 0.45 -3.79 -4.82
N CYS A 27 -0.69 -3.29 -5.28
CA CYS A 27 -0.89 -2.80 -6.64
C CYS A 27 -1.07 -1.28 -6.59
N LEU A 28 -0.25 -0.54 -7.33
CA LEU A 28 -0.39 0.91 -7.55
C LEU A 28 -1.10 1.14 -8.89
N SER A 29 -2.21 1.86 -8.88
CA SER A 29 -2.98 2.17 -10.11
C SER A 29 -2.71 3.60 -10.56
N TYR A 30 -1.86 3.76 -11.58
CA TYR A 30 -1.59 5.06 -12.21
C TYR A 30 -2.64 5.39 -13.27
N LYS A 31 -2.65 6.65 -13.72
CA LYS A 31 -3.46 7.09 -14.87
C LYS A 31 -3.12 6.28 -16.13
N HIS A 32 -4.07 6.23 -17.08
CA HIS A 32 -3.93 5.53 -18.37
C HIS A 32 -3.73 4.02 -18.23
N ASP A 33 -4.52 3.38 -17.36
CA ASP A 33 -4.57 1.92 -17.17
C ASP A 33 -3.23 1.25 -16.85
N THR A 34 -2.25 2.02 -16.37
CA THR A 34 -0.95 1.50 -15.98
C THR A 34 -0.99 1.09 -14.51
N ALA A 35 -0.75 -0.19 -14.23
CA ALA A 35 -0.70 -0.70 -12.87
C ALA A 35 0.61 -1.44 -12.60
N PHE A 36 1.20 -1.21 -11.43
CA PHE A 36 2.40 -1.90 -10.97
C PHE A 36 2.09 -2.75 -9.75
N THR A 37 2.43 -4.04 -9.79
CA THR A 37 2.22 -4.95 -8.64
C THR A 37 3.54 -5.41 -8.06
N VAL A 38 3.77 -5.06 -6.80
CA VAL A 38 4.96 -5.42 -6.02
C VAL A 38 4.61 -6.43 -4.93
N GLY A 39 5.60 -7.23 -4.52
CA GLY A 39 5.47 -8.07 -3.34
C GLY A 39 5.74 -7.26 -2.08
N LEU A 40 4.98 -7.53 -1.02
CA LEU A 40 5.30 -7.00 0.31
C LEU A 40 6.28 -7.94 1.00
N SER A 41 7.24 -7.33 1.68
CA SER A 41 8.23 -8.00 2.51
C SER A 41 8.06 -7.55 3.95
N GLN A 42 8.32 -8.46 4.89
CA GLN A 42 8.45 -8.14 6.31
C GLN A 42 9.82 -8.55 6.80
N SER A 43 10.49 -7.65 7.52
CA SER A 43 11.76 -7.93 8.17
C SER A 43 11.94 -7.00 9.37
N TRP A 44 12.44 -7.53 10.48
CA TRP A 44 12.69 -6.77 11.72
C TRP A 44 11.48 -5.95 12.22
N GLY A 45 10.25 -6.47 12.03
CA GLY A 45 9.01 -5.78 12.43
C GLY A 45 8.54 -4.68 11.46
N ILE A 46 9.24 -4.45 10.35
CA ILE A 46 8.89 -3.46 9.33
C ILE A 46 8.25 -4.16 8.14
N THR A 47 7.10 -3.67 7.68
CA THR A 47 6.50 -4.06 6.39
C THR A 47 6.93 -3.06 5.33
N PHE A 48 7.42 -3.52 4.19
CA PHE A 48 7.92 -2.64 3.13
C PHE A 48 7.83 -3.28 1.75
N PHE A 49 8.04 -2.47 0.72
CA PHE A 49 8.30 -2.91 -0.64
C PHE A 49 9.38 -2.03 -1.28
N ASN A 50 9.95 -2.49 -2.39
CA ASN A 50 10.88 -1.71 -3.17
C ASN A 50 10.21 -1.26 -4.48
N PHE A 51 10.14 0.05 -4.70
CA PHE A 51 9.68 0.64 -5.95
C PHE A 51 10.49 1.92 -6.19
N TYR A 52 11.60 1.78 -6.92
CA TYR A 52 12.62 2.84 -7.08
C TYR A 52 13.20 3.35 -5.75
N GLY A 53 13.15 2.54 -4.69
CA GLY A 53 13.49 2.92 -3.33
C GLY A 53 12.74 2.08 -2.31
N LEU A 54 13.23 2.04 -1.07
CA LEU A 54 12.57 1.35 0.03
C LEU A 54 11.38 2.18 0.53
N ILE A 55 10.17 1.64 0.41
CA ILE A 55 8.94 2.28 0.91
C ILE A 55 8.39 1.42 2.05
N GLN A 56 8.35 1.99 3.26
CA GLN A 56 7.78 1.31 4.41
C GLN A 56 6.28 1.57 4.48
N ILE A 57 5.55 0.59 5.01
CA ILE A 57 4.11 0.63 5.21
C ILE A 57 3.85 0.63 6.71
N LEU A 58 3.12 1.65 7.17
CA LEU A 58 2.59 1.72 8.52
C LEU A 58 1.07 1.68 8.45
N TYR A 59 0.44 0.95 9.38
CA TYR A 59 -1.01 0.89 9.51
C TYR A 59 -1.38 1.34 10.92
N ASP A 60 -2.20 2.38 11.00
CA ASP A 60 -2.83 2.89 12.22
C ASP A 60 -4.22 2.26 12.30
N ASP A 61 -4.41 1.34 13.24
CA ASP A 61 -5.66 0.59 13.40
C ASP A 61 -6.75 1.39 14.13
N GLU A 62 -6.37 2.35 14.97
CA GLU A 62 -7.29 3.28 15.64
C GLU A 62 -7.98 4.21 14.62
N ARG A 63 -7.24 4.68 13.62
CA ARG A 63 -7.75 5.59 12.58
C ARG A 63 -8.14 4.90 11.28
N ASP A 64 -7.82 3.62 11.15
CA ASP A 64 -7.90 2.86 9.91
C ASP A 64 -7.21 3.56 8.73
N MET A 65 -6.00 4.03 8.98
CA MET A 65 -5.17 4.76 8.03
C MET A 65 -3.89 4.01 7.70
N LEU A 66 -3.45 4.14 6.45
CA LEU A 66 -2.19 3.57 6.00
C LEU A 66 -1.25 4.70 5.61
N SER A 67 0.01 4.61 6.03
CA SER A 67 1.03 5.59 5.67
C SER A 67 2.18 4.91 4.95
N LEU A 68 2.55 5.48 3.81
CA LEU A 68 3.72 5.09 3.04
C LEU A 68 4.80 6.16 3.20
N THR A 69 6.03 5.77 3.52
CA THR A 69 7.09 6.74 3.86
C THR A 69 7.42 7.76 2.75
N THR A 70 7.17 7.44 1.48
CA THR A 70 7.40 8.36 0.34
C THR A 70 6.10 8.92 -0.26
N GLU A 71 4.97 8.25 -0.04
CA GLU A 71 3.70 8.58 -0.72
C GLU A 71 2.66 9.23 0.21
N GLY A 72 2.97 9.34 1.49
CA GLY A 72 2.08 9.96 2.49
C GLY A 72 0.96 9.05 2.95
N GLU A 73 -0.15 9.68 3.35
CA GLU A 73 -1.26 9.03 4.02
C GLU A 73 -2.35 8.55 3.06
N TYR A 74 -2.99 7.46 3.45
CA TYR A 74 -4.03 6.78 2.71
C TYR A 74 -5.20 6.46 3.63
N GLN A 75 -6.39 6.75 3.13
CA GLN A 75 -7.65 6.40 3.79
C GLN A 75 -8.20 5.11 3.17
N ARG A 76 -8.69 4.18 3.99
CA ARG A 76 -9.34 2.98 3.48
C ARG A 76 -10.59 3.34 2.68
N LYS A 77 -10.78 2.69 1.54
CA LYS A 77 -12.04 2.68 0.81
C LYS A 77 -12.84 1.43 1.16
N TYR A 78 -14.08 1.67 1.54
CA TYR A 78 -15.11 0.65 1.65
C TYR A 78 -16.00 0.78 0.41
N ASP A 79 -16.27 -0.34 -0.25
CA ASP A 79 -17.25 -0.43 -1.32
C ASP A 79 -18.68 -0.48 -0.75
#